data_AF-A0A7C1IB37-F1
#
_entry.id   AF-A0A7C1IB37-F1
#
_cell.length_a   1.000
_cell.length_b   1.000
_cell.length_c   1.000
_cell.angle_alpha   90.00
_cell.angle_beta   90.00
_cell.angle_gamma   90.00
#
_symmetry.space_group_name_H-M   'P 1'
#
loop_
_entity.id
_entity.type
_entity.pdbx_description
1 polymer ?
#
loop_
_entity_poly.entity_id
_entity_poly.type
_entity_poly.pdbx_seq_one_letter_code
_entity_poly.pdbx_strand_id
1 'polypeptide(L)'
;GEIRANVAASNGIYEGVDVIKTILAGASAVQCVSTFYHNGVKHIKTMLKEIEGWMDKKGYDSIESFRGKLSKKATNDPFVYKRAQYIDLILKSEEMFKPKI
;
A
#
# COMPACT_ATOMS: atom_id res chain seq x y z
N GLY A 1 8.64 8.79 -5.52
CA GLY A 1 8.87 10.12 -6.11
C GLY A 1 10.32 10.58 -6.06
N GLU A 2 11.32 9.71 -6.11
CA GLU A 2 12.74 10.12 -6.22
C GLU A 2 13.25 10.06 -7.67
N ILE A 3 12.56 9.31 -8.52
CA ILE A 3 12.87 9.12 -9.93
C ILE A 3 11.70 9.59 -10.79
N ARG A 4 11.99 10.07 -12.00
CA ARG A 4 11.00 10.45 -13.01
C ARG A 4 10.56 9.21 -13.81
N ALA A 5 9.94 8.26 -13.13
CA ALA A 5 9.40 7.06 -13.74
C ALA A 5 8.14 6.58 -12.99
N ASN A 6 7.29 5.86 -13.71
CA ASN A 6 6.19 5.11 -13.12
C ASN A 6 6.75 3.89 -12.39
N VAL A 7 6.23 3.61 -11.19
CA VAL A 7 6.69 2.49 -10.36
C VAL A 7 5.50 1.60 -10.06
N ALA A 8 5.63 0.32 -10.40
CA ALA A 8 4.67 -0.70 -10.02
C ALA A 8 5.08 -1.31 -8.68
N ALA A 9 4.14 -1.37 -7.73
CA ALA A 9 4.32 -2.13 -6.50
C ALA A 9 3.96 -3.60 -6.76
N SER A 10 4.85 -4.49 -6.35
CA SER A 10 4.62 -5.93 -6.32
C SER A 10 5.11 -6.45 -4.96
N ASN A 11 4.67 -7.65 -4.59
CA ASN A 11 4.93 -8.35 -3.33
C ASN A 11 3.94 -8.05 -2.19
N GLY A 12 3.39 -9.11 -1.60
CA GLY A 12 2.59 -9.05 -0.37
C GLY A 12 1.18 -8.44 -0.48
N ILE A 13 0.63 -8.29 -1.69
CA ILE A 13 -0.71 -7.73 -1.90
C ILE A 13 -1.74 -8.86 -1.89
N TYR A 14 -2.53 -8.93 -0.82
CA TYR A 14 -3.58 -9.94 -0.65
C TYR A 14 -4.98 -9.33 -0.67
N GLU A 15 -5.12 -8.13 -0.11
CA GLU A 15 -6.41 -7.44 0.02
C GLU A 15 -6.37 -6.04 -0.61
N GLY A 16 -7.54 -5.41 -0.80
CA GLY A 16 -7.66 -4.06 -1.36
C GLY A 16 -6.96 -3.01 -0.51
N VAL A 17 -6.90 -3.21 0.82
CA VAL A 17 -6.16 -2.32 1.73
C VAL A 17 -4.64 -2.28 1.44
N ASP A 18 -4.06 -3.38 0.94
CA ASP A 18 -2.64 -3.43 0.58
C ASP A 18 -2.39 -2.62 -0.70
N VAL A 19 -3.33 -2.66 -1.65
CA VAL A 19 -3.32 -1.82 -2.86
C VAL A 19 -3.39 -0.34 -2.48
N ILE A 20 -4.31 0.03 -1.58
CA ILE A 20 -4.44 1.42 -1.11
C ILE A 20 -3.13 1.93 -0.50
N LYS A 21 -2.51 1.14 0.40
CA LYS A 21 -1.25 1.51 1.06
C LYS A 21 -0.12 1.76 0.05
N THR A 22 0.01 0.90 -0.95
CA THR A 22 1.06 1.03 -1.96
C THR A 22 0.86 2.25 -2.86
N ILE A 23 -0.39 2.57 -3.22
CA ILE A 23 -0.73 3.79 -3.97
C ILE A 23 -0.46 5.05 -3.11
N LEU A 24 -0.84 5.03 -1.83
CA LEU A 24 -0.56 6.12 -0.89
C LEU A 24 0.95 6.39 -0.75
N ALA A 25 1.77 5.34 -0.80
CA ALA A 25 3.22 5.45 -0.82
C ALA A 25 3.77 6.03 -2.15
N GLY A 26 2.98 5.98 -3.22
CA GLY A 26 3.26 6.60 -4.52
C GLY A 26 3.38 5.63 -5.69
N ALA A 27 2.94 4.38 -5.56
CA ALA A 27 2.89 3.45 -6.68
C ALA A 27 1.88 3.93 -7.74
N SER A 28 2.24 3.79 -9.03
CA SER A 28 1.36 4.09 -10.16
C SER A 28 0.60 2.85 -10.66
N ALA A 29 1.07 1.66 -10.32
CA ALA A 29 0.45 0.40 -10.64
C ALA A 29 0.70 -0.60 -9.50
N VAL A 30 -0.16 -1.62 -9.38
CA VAL A 30 -0.06 -2.64 -8.34
C VAL A 30 -0.26 -4.02 -8.99
N GLN A 31 0.66 -4.95 -8.71
CA GLN A 31 0.64 -6.30 -9.25
C GLN A 31 0.25 -7.30 -8.16
N CYS A 32 -0.85 -8.01 -8.39
CA CYS A 32 -1.37 -9.05 -7.51
C CYS A 32 -1.18 -10.42 -8.19
N VAL A 33 -0.58 -11.38 -7.48
CA VAL A 33 -0.33 -12.74 -8.02
C VAL A 33 -0.80 -13.80 -7.04
N SER A 34 -0.12 -13.96 -5.89
CA SER A 34 -0.41 -15.02 -4.93
C SER A 34 -1.88 -15.02 -4.47
N THR A 35 -2.47 -13.84 -4.27
CA THR A 35 -3.89 -13.74 -3.87
C THR A 35 -4.85 -14.42 -4.86
N PHE A 36 -4.55 -14.39 -6.17
CA PHE A 36 -5.41 -15.04 -7.17
C PHE A 36 -5.20 -16.56 -7.22
N TYR A 37 -4.03 -17.05 -6.83
CA TYR A 37 -3.81 -18.49 -6.66
C TYR A 37 -4.56 -19.04 -5.45
N HIS A 38 -4.58 -18.30 -4.32
CA HIS A 38 -5.23 -18.75 -3.09
C HIS A 38 -6.75 -18.52 -3.09
N ASN A 39 -7.21 -17.36 -3.55
CA ASN A 39 -8.61 -16.93 -3.45
C ASN A 39 -9.36 -16.99 -4.79
N GLY A 40 -8.67 -17.33 -5.88
CA GLY A 40 -9.20 -17.32 -7.23
C GLY A 40 -9.31 -15.91 -7.83
N VAL A 41 -9.42 -15.84 -9.16
CA VAL A 41 -9.50 -14.57 -9.91
C VAL A 41 -10.70 -13.70 -9.55
N LYS A 42 -11.78 -14.29 -9.00
CA LYS A 42 -12.97 -13.54 -8.56
C LYS A 42 -12.69 -12.63 -7.36
N HIS A 43 -11.61 -12.90 -6.60
CA HIS A 43 -11.19 -12.08 -5.46
C HIS A 43 -10.92 -10.61 -5.84
N ILE A 44 -10.60 -10.35 -7.11
CA ILE A 44 -10.44 -8.97 -7.61
C ILE A 44 -11.67 -8.09 -7.36
N LYS A 45 -12.88 -8.67 -7.37
CA LYS A 45 -14.12 -7.93 -7.08
C LYS A 45 -14.19 -7.50 -5.62
N THR A 46 -13.76 -8.37 -4.71
CA THR A 46 -13.65 -8.06 -3.28
C THR A 46 -12.66 -6.92 -3.08
N MET A 47 -11.47 -7.04 -3.66
CA MET A 47 -10.42 -6.02 -3.58
C MET A 47 -10.90 -4.67 -4.13
N LEU A 48 -11.59 -4.66 -5.28
CA LEU A 48 -12.16 -3.43 -5.85
C LEU A 48 -13.18 -2.78 -4.92
N LYS A 49 -14.11 -3.55 -4.36
CA LYS A 49 -15.12 -3.03 -3.43
C LYS A 49 -14.49 -2.44 -2.16
N GLU A 50 -13.42 -3.05 -1.66
CA GLU A 50 -12.67 -2.50 -0.52
C GLU A 50 -11.99 -1.17 -0.86
N ILE A 51 -11.42 -1.06 -2.07
CA ILE A 51 -10.80 0.17 -2.56
C ILE A 51 -11.84 1.28 -2.69
N GLU A 52 -12.94 1.01 -3.38
CA GLU A 52 -14.06 1.95 -3.56
C GLU A 52 -14.63 2.38 -2.21
N GLY A 53 -14.95 1.44 -1.31
CA GLY A 53 -15.50 1.76 0.00
C GLY A 53 -14.54 2.57 0.88
N TRP A 54 -13.24 2.36 0.76
CA TRP A 54 -12.24 3.18 1.44
C TRP A 54 -12.15 4.58 0.83
N MET A 55 -12.21 4.70 -0.50
CA MET A 55 -12.21 5.97 -1.22
C MET A 55 -13.43 6.81 -0.83
N ASP A 56 -14.63 6.22 -0.83
CA ASP A 56 -15.87 6.87 -0.40
C ASP A 56 -15.77 7.36 1.05
N LYS A 57 -15.27 6.51 1.95
CA LYS A 57 -15.09 6.85 3.37
C LYS A 57 -14.10 8.01 3.57
N LYS A 58 -13.14 8.19 2.67
CA LYS A 58 -12.15 9.26 2.72
C LYS A 58 -12.50 10.48 1.86
N GLY A 59 -13.58 10.41 1.08
CA GLY A 59 -13.99 11.46 0.16
C GLY A 59 -13.04 11.63 -1.02
N TYR A 60 -12.52 10.52 -1.58
CA TYR A 60 -11.64 10.53 -2.74
C TYR A 60 -12.40 10.11 -4.00
N ASP A 61 -12.42 10.98 -5.01
CA ASP A 61 -13.11 10.71 -6.27
C ASP A 61 -12.23 9.93 -7.27
N SER A 62 -10.92 9.90 -7.07
CA SER A 62 -9.98 9.21 -7.96
C SER A 62 -8.75 8.68 -7.25
N ILE A 63 -8.10 7.67 -7.84
CA ILE A 63 -6.84 7.11 -7.33
C ILE A 63 -5.73 8.17 -7.28
N GLU A 64 -5.70 9.05 -8.28
CA GLU A 64 -4.73 10.14 -8.37
C GLU A 64 -4.88 11.16 -7.23
N SER A 65 -6.07 11.32 -6.66
CA SER A 65 -6.32 12.27 -5.56
C SER A 65 -5.60 11.92 -4.26
N PHE A 66 -5.17 10.66 -4.08
CA PHE A 66 -4.46 10.22 -2.88
C PHE A 66 -3.10 9.58 -3.14
N ARG A 67 -2.74 9.33 -4.40
CA ARG A 67 -1.44 8.76 -4.76
C ARG A 67 -0.29 9.62 -4.20
N GLY A 68 0.60 8.98 -3.45
CA GLY A 68 1.79 9.63 -2.90
C GLY A 68 1.56 10.56 -1.70
N LYS A 69 0.35 10.66 -1.14
CA LYS A 69 0.08 11.48 0.06
C LYS A 69 0.82 11.02 1.31
N LEU A 70 1.19 9.74 1.40
CA LEU A 70 2.04 9.20 2.46
C LEU A 70 3.47 8.93 1.98
N SER A 71 3.86 9.49 0.83
CA SER A 71 5.22 9.36 0.35
C SER A 71 6.18 10.15 1.23
N LYS A 72 7.44 9.72 1.30
CA LYS A 72 8.50 10.41 2.04
C LYS A 72 8.64 11.91 1.68
N LYS A 73 8.29 12.29 0.43
CA LYS A 73 8.29 13.69 -0.02
C LYS A 73 7.13 14.53 0.52
N ALA A 74 6.01 13.89 0.84
CA ALA A 74 4.81 14.56 1.35
C ALA A 74 4.82 14.73 2.89
N THR A 75 5.75 14.10 3.59
CA THR A 75 5.87 14.16 5.05
C THR A 75 6.76 15.33 5.49
N ASN A 76 6.28 16.13 6.46
CA ASN A 76 6.93 17.37 6.94
C ASN A 76 8.37 17.19 7.46
N ASP A 77 8.74 16.02 8.00
CA ASP A 77 10.07 15.78 8.56
C ASP A 77 10.62 14.38 8.18
N PRO A 78 11.61 14.32 7.26
CA PRO A 78 12.24 13.07 6.83
C PRO A 78 12.99 12.31 7.94
N PHE A 79 13.52 13.00 8.96
CA PHE A 79 14.22 12.40 10.09
C PHE A 79 13.23 11.74 11.05
N VAL A 80 12.12 12.40 11.34
CA VAL A 80 11.04 11.83 12.16
C VAL A 80 10.44 10.61 11.46
N TYR A 81 10.19 10.69 10.15
CA TYR A 81 9.68 9.56 9.38
C TYR A 81 10.59 8.33 9.46
N LYS A 82 11.89 8.48 9.21
CA LYS A 82 12.86 7.37 9.33
C LYS A 82 12.91 6.79 10.74
N ARG A 83 12.89 7.63 11.78
CA ARG A 83 12.92 7.18 13.17
C ARG A 83 11.65 6.44 13.57
N ALA A 84 10.49 6.90 13.13
CA ALA A 84 9.24 6.20 13.37
C ALA A 84 9.27 4.77 12.78
N GLN A 85 9.73 4.63 11.53
CA GLN A 85 9.88 3.32 10.89
C GLN A 85 10.90 2.43 11.60
N TYR A 86 12.01 3.01 12.09
CA TYR A 86 13.01 2.28 12.86
C TYR A 86 12.48 1.80 14.22
N ILE A 87 11.73 2.65 14.94
CA ILE A 87 11.11 2.29 16.21
C ILE A 87 10.06 1.20 15.99
N ASP A 88 9.20 1.34 14.98
CA ASP A 88 8.23 0.30 14.62
C ASP A 88 8.92 -1.03 14.31
N LEU A 89 10.06 -1.01 13.60
CA LEU A 89 10.85 -2.21 13.30
C LEU A 89 11.36 -2.90 14.57
N ILE A 90 11.90 -2.14 15.53
CA ILE A 90 12.37 -2.71 16.79
C ILE A 90 11.21 -3.32 17.58
N LEU A 91 10.13 -2.55 17.74
CA LEU A 91 8.99 -2.93 18.58
C LEU A 91 8.19 -4.12 18.03
N LYS A 92 8.13 -4.28 16.70
CA LYS A 92 7.29 -5.29 16.02
C LYS A 92 8.09 -6.29 15.19
N SER A 93 9.39 -6.41 15.47
CA SER A 93 10.31 -7.27 14.72
C SER A 93 9.80 -8.72 14.62
N GLU A 94 9.35 -9.32 15.72
CA GLU A 94 8.86 -10.69 15.73
C GLU A 94 7.59 -10.90 14.88
N GLU A 95 6.67 -9.92 14.85
CA GLU A 95 5.46 -10.01 14.05
C GLU A 95 5.74 -9.80 12.55
N MET A 96 6.64 -8.87 12.21
CA MET A 96 6.95 -8.56 10.81
C MET A 96 7.73 -9.66 10.11
N PHE A 97 8.60 -10.38 10.83
CA PHE A 97 9.39 -11.48 10.27
C PHE A 97 8.72 -12.84 10.41
N LYS A 98 7.49 -12.90 10.91
CA LYS A 98 6.74 -14.15 11.01
C LYS A 98 6.35 -14.63 9.61
N PRO A 99 6.74 -15.84 9.19
CA PRO A 99 6.38 -16.35 7.87
C PRO A 99 4.86 -16.45 7.76
N LYS A 100 4.29 -15.75 6.77
CA LYS A 100 2.89 -15.90 6.37
C LYS A 100 2.80 -17.16 5.52
N ILE A 101 2.52 -18.28 6.18
CA ILE A 101 2.18 -19.56 5.54
C ILE A 101 0.66 -19.60 5.33
#